data_AF-A0A179SVZ1-F1
#
_entry.id   AF-A0A179SVZ1-F1
#
_cell.length_a   1.000
_cell.length_b   1.000
_cell.length_c   1.000
_cell.angle_alpha   90.00
_cell.angle_beta   90.00
_cell.angle_gamma   90.00
#
_symmetry.space_group_name_H-M   'P 1'
#
loop_
_entity.id
_entity.type
_entity.pdbx_description
1 polymer ?
#
loop_
_entity_poly.entity_id
_entity_poly.type
_entity_poly.pdbx_seq_one_letter_code
_entity_poly.pdbx_strand_id
1 'polypeptide(L)'
;MENIVYDNQFNGNEWFVIGVGVIGFASIWLFPQRYSPLQTTFNILIGVAFGLVFDHTLKIPPLELYDLGDQSKYQLIDFFSYMMYAPFGYWFIYWYEQMRMFKIKMIVYILFWAAVAVGLEWLGVQIGVYHYKHGYKLIYSFPIYLFLMSIHILLYRMAFAQDRRQFNSNRPVLKKK
;
A
#
# COMPACT_ATOMS: atom_id res chain seq x y z
N MET A 1 -23.29 -0.79 23.17
CA MET A 1 -21.83 -0.78 23.37
C MET A 1 -21.40 -2.23 23.28
N GLU A 2 -20.88 -2.65 22.14
CA GLU A 2 -20.29 -3.99 22.01
C GLU A 2 -19.02 -4.03 22.86
N ASN A 3 -18.93 -5.01 23.76
CA ASN A 3 -17.71 -5.28 24.51
C ASN A 3 -16.69 -5.86 23.53
N ILE A 4 -15.64 -5.10 23.25
CA ILE A 4 -14.48 -5.62 22.52
C ILE A 4 -13.78 -6.59 23.47
N VAL A 5 -13.96 -7.89 23.25
CA VAL A 5 -13.27 -8.93 24.01
C VAL A 5 -11.92 -9.13 23.33
N TYR A 6 -10.89 -8.53 23.91
CA TYR A 6 -9.51 -8.64 23.45
C TYR A 6 -8.98 -10.06 23.70
N ASP A 7 -8.72 -10.81 22.63
CA ASP A 7 -8.09 -12.13 22.71
C ASP A 7 -6.56 -11.98 22.84
N ASN A 8 -5.96 -12.83 23.68
CA ASN A 8 -4.50 -12.89 23.90
C ASN A 8 -3.83 -13.99 23.07
N GLN A 9 -4.61 -14.74 22.28
CA GLN A 9 -4.12 -15.80 21.43
C GLN A 9 -3.83 -15.30 20.02
N PHE A 10 -2.74 -15.83 19.45
CA PHE A 10 -2.42 -15.66 18.05
C PHE A 10 -3.58 -16.21 17.20
N ASN A 11 -4.30 -15.33 16.54
CA ASN A 11 -5.57 -15.58 15.88
C ASN A 11 -5.49 -15.28 14.37
N GLY A 12 -6.65 -15.16 13.73
CA GLY A 12 -6.74 -14.96 12.28
C GLY A 12 -6.15 -13.64 11.81
N ASN A 13 -6.13 -12.61 12.65
CA ASN A 13 -5.62 -11.29 12.32
C ASN A 13 -4.09 -11.34 12.08
N GLU A 14 -3.35 -12.08 12.90
CA GLU A 14 -1.88 -12.12 12.82
C GLU A 14 -1.44 -12.96 11.64
N TRP A 15 -2.14 -14.08 11.40
CA TRP A 15 -1.94 -14.90 10.20
C TRP A 15 -2.25 -14.14 8.91
N PHE A 16 -3.26 -13.27 8.91
CA PHE A 16 -3.55 -12.42 7.76
C PHE A 16 -2.43 -11.42 7.50
N VAL A 17 -1.96 -10.71 8.53
CA VAL A 17 -0.84 -9.76 8.42
C VAL A 17 0.42 -10.44 7.88
N ILE A 18 0.79 -11.59 8.47
CA ILE A 18 1.97 -12.34 8.03
C ILE A 18 1.77 -12.88 6.62
N GLY A 19 0.59 -13.42 6.30
CA GLY A 19 0.29 -13.96 4.97
C GLY A 19 0.44 -12.88 3.90
N VAL A 20 -0.18 -11.72 4.09
CA VAL A 20 -0.10 -10.58 3.17
C VAL A 20 1.34 -10.10 3.04
N GLY A 21 2.05 -9.94 4.15
CA GLY A 21 3.46 -9.53 4.15
C GLY A 21 4.36 -10.53 3.40
N VAL A 22 4.30 -11.81 3.76
CA VAL A 22 5.11 -12.88 3.16
C VAL A 22 4.82 -13.02 1.67
N ILE A 23 3.55 -13.08 1.26
CA ILE A 23 3.18 -13.16 -0.16
C ILE A 23 3.67 -11.90 -0.91
N GLY A 24 3.49 -10.73 -0.31
CA GLY A 24 3.93 -9.46 -0.86
C GLY A 24 5.45 -9.39 -1.08
N PHE A 25 6.26 -9.77 -0.09
CA PHE A 25 7.72 -9.77 -0.22
C PHE A 25 8.25 -10.92 -1.07
N ALA A 26 7.67 -12.13 -0.96
CA ALA A 26 8.06 -13.28 -1.77
C ALA A 26 7.85 -12.98 -3.26
N SER A 27 6.74 -12.33 -3.61
CA SER A 27 6.51 -11.92 -5.00
C SER A 27 7.59 -10.94 -5.49
N ILE A 28 8.06 -9.99 -4.67
CA ILE A 28 9.15 -9.07 -5.06
C ILE A 28 10.43 -9.83 -5.38
N TRP A 29 10.73 -10.87 -4.61
CA TRP A 29 11.92 -11.70 -4.82
C TRP A 29 11.82 -12.60 -6.06
N LEU A 30 10.62 -13.11 -6.36
CA LEU A 30 10.38 -13.98 -7.52
C LEU A 30 10.36 -13.22 -8.85
N PHE A 31 9.99 -11.93 -8.84
CA PHE A 31 9.92 -11.14 -10.07
C PHE A 31 11.28 -10.52 -10.42
N PRO A 32 11.56 -10.34 -11.72
CA PRO A 32 12.83 -9.76 -12.15
C PRO A 32 12.94 -8.32 -11.65
N GLN A 33 13.99 -8.07 -10.84
CA GLN A 33 14.31 -6.73 -10.34
C GLN A 33 14.72 -5.84 -11.52
N ARG A 34 13.87 -4.87 -11.85
CA ARG A 34 14.10 -3.89 -12.94
C ARG A 34 14.54 -2.53 -12.44
N TYR A 35 14.50 -2.32 -11.14
CA TYR A 35 14.75 -1.05 -10.49
C TYR A 35 16.13 -1.02 -9.86
N SER A 36 16.70 0.18 -9.77
CA SER A 36 17.88 0.38 -8.94
C SER A 36 17.53 0.06 -7.48
N PRO A 37 18.51 -0.35 -6.65
CA PRO A 37 18.29 -0.55 -5.23
C PRO A 37 17.66 0.69 -4.57
N LEU A 38 18.04 1.89 -5.01
CA LEU A 38 17.47 3.16 -4.53
C LEU A 38 15.98 3.29 -4.84
N GLN A 39 15.56 3.02 -6.08
CA GLN A 39 14.14 3.07 -6.47
C GLN A 39 13.31 2.02 -5.71
N THR A 40 13.86 0.82 -5.53
CA THR A 40 13.22 -0.26 -4.78
C THR A 40 12.99 0.14 -3.33
N THR A 41 14.04 0.62 -2.65
CA THR A 41 13.97 1.09 -1.26
C THR A 41 13.00 2.26 -1.12
N PHE A 42 13.03 3.23 -2.04
CA PHE A 42 12.11 4.37 -2.03
C PHE A 42 10.64 3.93 -2.07
N ASN A 43 10.28 3.04 -3.00
CA ASN A 43 8.89 2.60 -3.16
C ASN A 43 8.40 1.75 -1.98
N ILE A 44 9.27 0.91 -1.43
CA ILE A 44 9.00 0.14 -0.20
C ILE A 44 8.74 1.09 0.97
N LEU A 45 9.61 2.08 1.18
CA LEU A 45 9.48 3.04 2.27
C LEU A 45 8.26 3.94 2.13
N ILE A 46 7.92 4.40 0.92
CA ILE A 46 6.67 5.14 0.69
C ILE A 46 5.46 4.27 1.04
N GLY A 47 5.46 2.99 0.65
CA GLY A 47 4.38 2.07 0.99
C GLY A 47 4.14 2.00 2.50
N VAL A 48 5.20 1.83 3.28
CA VAL A 48 5.15 1.85 4.75
C VAL A 48 4.68 3.20 5.27
N ALA A 49 5.25 4.30 4.78
CA ALA A 49 4.90 5.64 5.22
C ALA A 49 3.41 5.96 4.98
N PHE A 50 2.85 5.54 3.85
CA PHE A 50 1.44 5.78 3.54
C PHE A 50 0.50 4.91 4.36
N GLY A 51 0.86 3.65 4.61
CA GLY A 51 0.14 2.80 5.56
C GLY A 51 0.11 3.42 6.95
N LEU A 52 1.27 3.87 7.44
CA LEU A 52 1.37 4.55 8.74
C LEU A 52 0.59 5.87 8.80
N VAL A 53 0.69 6.72 7.77
CA VAL A 53 -0.07 7.98 7.73
C VAL A 53 -1.56 7.70 7.72
N PHE A 54 -2.03 6.73 6.94
CA PHE A 54 -3.43 6.33 6.90
C PHE A 54 -3.90 5.84 8.28
N ASP A 55 -3.18 4.87 8.83
CA ASP A 55 -3.46 4.22 10.10
C ASP A 55 -3.47 5.22 11.27
N HIS A 56 -2.42 6.03 11.41
CA HIS A 56 -2.31 6.98 12.50
C HIS A 56 -3.25 8.18 12.36
N THR A 57 -3.53 8.66 11.14
CA THR A 57 -4.48 9.76 10.96
C THR A 57 -5.88 9.35 11.36
N LEU A 58 -6.26 8.09 11.10
CA LEU A 58 -7.61 7.60 11.36
C LEU A 58 -7.77 7.05 12.78
N LYS A 59 -6.71 6.49 13.39
CA LYS A 59 -6.73 5.95 14.76
C LYS A 59 -6.59 7.01 15.85
N ILE A 60 -5.82 8.08 15.61
CA ILE A 60 -5.50 9.08 16.65
C ILE A 60 -6.63 10.12 16.78
N PRO A 61 -6.94 10.61 18.01
CA PRO A 61 -7.84 11.74 18.20
C PRO A 61 -7.47 12.95 17.34
N PRO A 62 -8.43 13.69 16.77
CA PRO A 62 -9.87 13.69 17.10
C PRO A 62 -10.73 12.76 16.23
N LEU A 63 -10.15 11.99 15.31
CA LEU A 63 -10.92 11.19 14.35
C LEU A 63 -11.40 9.86 14.98
N GLU A 64 -10.50 9.11 15.63
CA GLU A 64 -10.79 7.81 16.28
C GLU A 64 -11.65 6.86 15.43
N LEU A 65 -11.52 6.90 14.11
CA LEU A 65 -12.46 6.31 13.16
C LEU A 65 -12.37 4.78 13.05
N TYR A 66 -11.23 4.20 13.40
CA TYR A 66 -11.10 2.75 13.59
C TYR A 66 -9.92 2.38 14.48
N ASP A 67 -9.98 1.17 15.05
CA ASP A 67 -8.87 0.55 15.77
C ASP A 67 -8.20 -0.54 14.94
N LEU A 68 -6.88 -0.63 15.13
CA LEU A 68 -6.01 -1.65 14.58
C LEU A 68 -5.74 -2.74 15.62
N GLY A 69 -6.02 -3.98 15.24
CA GLY A 69 -5.71 -5.18 16.02
C GLY A 69 -6.53 -5.35 17.30
N ASP A 70 -6.23 -6.43 18.01
CA ASP A 70 -6.98 -6.87 19.18
C ASP A 70 -6.40 -6.36 20.51
N GLN A 71 -5.34 -5.54 20.56
CA GLN A 71 -4.74 -5.15 21.85
C GLN A 71 -4.26 -3.70 21.93
N SER A 72 -4.37 -3.12 23.13
CA SER A 72 -3.81 -1.82 23.50
C SER A 72 -2.28 -1.86 23.75
N LYS A 73 -1.65 -3.05 23.80
CA LYS A 73 -0.21 -3.19 24.05
C LYS A 73 0.51 -3.49 22.74
N TYR A 74 1.54 -2.71 22.45
CA TYR A 74 2.43 -2.93 21.30
C TYR A 74 3.03 -4.34 21.36
N GLN A 75 2.69 -5.16 20.37
CA GLN A 75 3.27 -6.48 20.15
C GLN A 75 4.20 -6.43 18.93
N LEU A 76 5.14 -7.39 18.83
CA LEU A 76 6.02 -7.53 17.66
C LEU A 76 5.23 -7.68 16.35
N ILE A 77 4.02 -8.24 16.41
CA ILE A 77 3.15 -8.37 15.25
C ILE A 77 2.69 -7.01 14.70
N ASP A 78 2.51 -6.00 15.55
CA ASP A 78 2.13 -4.64 15.12
C ASP A 78 3.21 -4.02 14.22
N PHE A 79 4.48 -4.34 14.47
CA PHE A 79 5.57 -3.93 13.59
C PHE A 79 5.48 -4.61 12.21
N PHE A 80 5.14 -5.90 12.18
CA PHE A 80 4.91 -6.62 10.92
C PHE A 80 3.69 -6.10 10.17
N SER A 81 2.66 -5.63 10.88
CA SER A 81 1.50 -4.98 10.28
C SER A 81 1.90 -3.76 9.45
N TYR A 82 2.83 -2.94 9.95
CA TYR A 82 3.34 -1.80 9.17
C TYR A 82 4.18 -2.23 7.96
N MET A 83 4.95 -3.31 8.11
CA MET A 83 5.74 -3.88 7.01
C MET A 83 4.88 -4.51 5.92
N MET A 84 3.63 -4.90 6.22
CA MET A 84 2.70 -5.45 5.23
C MET A 84 2.40 -4.46 4.10
N TYR A 85 2.45 -3.15 4.37
CA TYR A 85 2.18 -2.11 3.37
C TYR A 85 3.34 -1.90 2.38
N ALA A 86 4.56 -2.28 2.77
CA ALA A 86 5.76 -2.08 1.99
C ALA A 86 5.71 -2.69 0.57
N PRO A 87 5.31 -3.97 0.39
CA PRO A 87 5.25 -4.57 -0.94
C PRO A 87 4.23 -3.91 -1.87
N PHE A 88 3.12 -3.37 -1.33
CA PHE A 88 2.15 -2.65 -2.15
C PHE A 88 2.74 -1.38 -2.75
N GLY A 89 3.59 -0.67 -2.01
CA GLY A 89 4.30 0.49 -2.53
C GLY A 89 5.20 0.14 -3.72
N TYR A 90 5.96 -0.96 -3.62
CA TYR A 90 6.76 -1.48 -4.72
C TYR A 90 5.91 -1.87 -5.94
N TRP A 91 4.89 -2.69 -5.73
CA TRP A 91 4.05 -3.22 -6.81
C TRP A 91 3.28 -2.15 -7.55
N PHE A 92 2.79 -1.16 -6.81
CA PHE A 92 2.08 -0.03 -7.38
C PHE A 92 2.94 0.77 -8.36
N ILE A 93 4.25 0.89 -8.14
CA ILE A 93 5.14 1.54 -9.11
C ILE A 93 5.62 0.57 -10.18
N TYR A 94 5.87 -0.70 -9.82
CA TYR A 94 6.24 -1.78 -10.75
C TYR A 94 5.33 -1.84 -11.97
N TRP A 95 4.03 -2.00 -11.74
CA TRP A 95 3.05 -2.12 -12.82
C TRP A 95 2.83 -0.80 -13.55
N TYR A 96 2.93 0.32 -12.84
CA TYR A 96 2.81 1.65 -13.42
C TYR A 96 3.89 1.92 -14.49
N GLU A 97 5.16 1.58 -14.20
CA GLU A 97 6.26 1.68 -15.16
C GLU A 97 6.15 0.62 -16.27
N GLN A 98 5.84 -0.63 -15.91
CA GLN A 98 5.74 -1.73 -16.86
C GLN A 98 4.68 -1.46 -17.95
N MET A 99 3.54 -0.92 -17.57
CA MET A 99 2.43 -0.63 -18.49
C MET A 99 2.58 0.73 -19.20
N ARG A 100 3.61 1.52 -18.87
CA ARG A 100 3.86 2.86 -19.43
C ARG A 100 2.60 3.72 -19.42
N MET A 101 1.94 3.77 -18.27
CA MET A 101 0.64 4.43 -18.17
C MET A 101 0.78 5.95 -18.37
N PHE A 102 0.10 6.47 -19.40
CA PHE A 102 0.00 7.90 -19.68
C PHE A 102 -1.47 8.33 -19.77
N LYS A 103 -1.73 9.58 -19.36
CA LYS A 103 -3.04 10.25 -19.47
C LYS A 103 -4.15 9.42 -18.81
N ILE A 104 -5.24 9.12 -19.52
CA ILE A 104 -6.43 8.44 -19.00
C ILE A 104 -6.10 7.06 -18.39
N LYS A 105 -5.12 6.34 -18.94
CA LYS A 105 -4.71 5.04 -18.41
C LYS A 105 -4.19 5.13 -16.97
N MET A 106 -3.59 6.27 -16.59
CA MET A 106 -3.14 6.52 -15.23
C MET A 106 -4.34 6.65 -14.27
N ILE A 107 -5.42 7.32 -14.69
CA ILE A 107 -6.61 7.49 -13.84
C ILE A 107 -7.26 6.14 -13.59
N VAL A 108 -7.47 5.33 -14.63
CA VAL A 108 -8.01 3.97 -14.51
C VAL A 108 -7.12 3.09 -13.62
N TYR A 109 -5.79 3.25 -13.75
CA TYR A 109 -4.82 2.53 -12.93
C TYR A 109 -4.95 2.87 -11.44
N ILE A 110 -5.03 4.15 -11.10
CA ILE A 110 -5.20 4.61 -9.72
C ILE A 110 -6.54 4.11 -9.16
N LEU A 111 -7.62 4.21 -9.93
CA LEU A 111 -8.94 3.72 -9.53
C LEU A 111 -8.94 2.21 -9.26
N PHE A 112 -8.29 1.43 -10.11
CA PHE A 112 -8.15 -0.02 -9.92
C PHE A 112 -7.40 -0.33 -8.63
N TRP A 113 -6.24 0.29 -8.41
CA TRP A 113 -5.47 0.05 -7.19
C TRP A 113 -6.18 0.53 -5.93
N ALA A 114 -6.91 1.64 -5.99
CA ALA A 114 -7.72 2.10 -4.87
C ALA A 114 -8.84 1.09 -4.55
N ALA A 115 -9.47 0.49 -5.57
CA ALA A 115 -10.44 -0.58 -5.36
C ALA A 115 -9.79 -1.83 -4.74
N VAL A 116 -8.56 -2.19 -5.14
CA VAL A 116 -7.80 -3.30 -4.53
C VAL A 116 -7.48 -2.99 -3.06
N ALA A 117 -7.04 -1.77 -2.74
CA ALA A 117 -6.74 -1.35 -1.36
C ALA A 117 -7.98 -1.43 -0.47
N VAL A 118 -9.12 -0.88 -0.93
CA VAL A 118 -10.40 -1.00 -0.23
C VAL A 118 -10.85 -2.46 -0.09
N GLY A 119 -10.63 -3.29 -1.11
CA GLY A 119 -10.93 -4.72 -1.03
C GLY A 119 -10.11 -5.45 0.04
N LEU A 120 -8.82 -5.13 0.17
CA LEU A 120 -7.94 -5.68 1.20
C LEU A 120 -8.32 -5.19 2.60
N GLU A 121 -8.66 -3.90 2.73
CA GLU A 121 -9.17 -3.35 3.99
C GLU A 121 -10.45 -4.07 4.40
N TRP A 122 -11.39 -4.27 3.46
CA TRP A 122 -12.62 -5.01 3.70
C TRP A 122 -12.36 -6.45 4.16
N LEU A 123 -11.42 -7.16 3.54
CA LEU A 123 -11.00 -8.49 4.00
C LEU A 123 -10.44 -8.44 5.42
N GLY A 124 -9.62 -7.43 5.73
CA GLY A 124 -9.12 -7.21 7.08
C GLY A 124 -10.25 -6.97 8.10
N VAL A 125 -11.30 -6.24 7.73
CA VAL A 125 -12.49 -6.05 8.59
C VAL A 125 -13.21 -7.38 8.83
N GLN A 126 -13.38 -8.22 7.80
CA GLN A 126 -14.02 -9.54 7.97
C GLN A 126 -13.21 -10.47 8.89
N ILE A 127 -11.89 -10.33 8.88
CA ILE A 127 -10.97 -11.16 9.69
C ILE A 127 -10.77 -10.58 11.10
N GLY A 128 -11.22 -9.34 11.36
CA GLY A 128 -11.05 -8.68 12.66
C GLY A 128 -9.72 -7.93 12.81
N VAL A 129 -9.03 -7.61 11.73
CA VAL A 129 -7.82 -6.75 11.76
C VAL A 129 -8.21 -5.29 11.99
N TYR A 130 -9.34 -4.87 11.41
CA TYR A 130 -9.83 -3.50 11.44
C TYR A 130 -11.22 -3.44 12.09
N HIS A 131 -11.36 -2.63 13.12
CA HIS A 131 -12.64 -2.41 13.80
C HIS A 131 -13.11 -0.96 13.61
N TYR A 132 -14.12 -0.78 12.76
CA TYR A 132 -14.69 0.54 12.50
C TYR A 132 -15.43 1.10 13.72
N LYS A 133 -15.20 2.39 13.98
CA LYS A 133 -15.82 3.15 15.08
C LYS A 133 -16.52 4.40 14.53
N HIS A 134 -17.37 5.00 15.36
CA HIS A 134 -18.03 6.29 15.09
C HIS A 134 -18.74 6.42 13.72
N GLY A 135 -19.29 5.31 13.20
CA GLY A 135 -20.00 5.30 11.91
C GLY A 135 -19.09 5.40 10.68
N TYR A 136 -17.78 5.14 10.84
CA TYR A 136 -16.88 5.01 9.71
C TYR A 136 -17.35 3.88 8.78
N LYS A 137 -17.34 4.16 7.48
CA LYS A 137 -17.68 3.22 6.44
C LYS A 137 -16.47 3.04 5.55
N LEU A 138 -16.25 1.81 5.10
CA LEU A 138 -15.23 1.42 4.13
C LEU A 138 -15.14 2.38 2.91
N ILE A 139 -16.26 2.96 2.48
CA ILE A 139 -16.28 3.88 1.33
C ILE A 139 -15.53 5.20 1.58
N TYR A 140 -15.32 5.58 2.85
CA TYR A 140 -14.54 6.76 3.21
C TYR A 140 -13.03 6.55 3.02
N SER A 141 -12.56 5.29 3.03
CA SER A 141 -11.16 4.96 2.76
C SER A 141 -10.80 5.16 1.29
N PHE A 142 -11.76 4.96 0.37
CA PHE A 142 -11.55 5.07 -1.07
C PHE A 142 -10.94 6.42 -1.52
N PRO A 143 -11.50 7.60 -1.19
CA PRO A 143 -10.89 8.88 -1.57
C PRO A 143 -9.50 9.11 -0.94
N ILE A 144 -9.24 8.56 0.25
CA ILE A 144 -7.94 8.67 0.90
C ILE A 144 -6.89 7.85 0.13
N TYR A 145 -7.22 6.62 -0.27
CA TYR A 145 -6.34 5.82 -1.12
C TYR A 145 -6.09 6.47 -2.47
N LEU A 146 -7.10 7.07 -3.10
CA LEU A 146 -6.91 7.83 -4.34
C LEU A 146 -5.91 8.97 -4.16
N PHE A 147 -6.01 9.71 -3.06
CA PHE A 147 -5.10 10.80 -2.74
C PHE A 147 -3.67 10.29 -2.51
N LEU A 148 -3.48 9.30 -1.66
CA LEU A 148 -2.18 8.71 -1.36
C LEU A 148 -1.52 8.12 -2.62
N MET A 149 -2.25 7.34 -3.42
CA MET A 149 -1.73 6.78 -4.67
C MET A 149 -1.35 7.86 -5.70
N SER A 150 -2.13 8.94 -5.78
CA SER A 150 -1.79 10.10 -6.62
C SER A 150 -0.49 10.76 -6.19
N ILE A 151 -0.31 10.95 -4.87
CA ILE A 151 0.93 11.48 -4.30
C ILE A 151 2.10 10.51 -4.55
N HIS A 152 1.89 9.19 -4.43
CA HIS A 152 2.95 8.20 -4.70
C HIS A 152 3.53 8.40 -6.11
N ILE A 153 2.65 8.43 -7.14
CA ILE A 153 3.08 8.62 -8.53
C ILE A 153 3.79 9.96 -8.68
N LEU A 154 3.28 11.02 -8.06
CA LEU A 154 3.90 12.34 -8.11
C LEU A 154 5.31 12.33 -7.53
N LEU A 155 5.48 11.83 -6.30
CA LEU A 155 6.77 11.75 -5.60
C LEU A 155 7.76 10.88 -6.37
N TYR A 156 7.33 9.70 -6.84
CA TYR A 156 8.16 8.83 -7.66
C TYR A 156 8.63 9.52 -8.95
N ARG A 157 7.71 10.22 -9.65
CA ARG A 157 8.09 11.00 -10.83
C ARG A 157 9.03 12.15 -10.50
N MET A 158 8.85 12.84 -9.38
CA MET A 158 9.74 13.94 -9.00
C MET A 158 11.14 13.43 -8.66
N ALA A 159 11.24 12.33 -7.92
CA ALA A 159 12.51 11.73 -7.52
C ALA A 159 13.27 11.09 -8.70
N PHE A 160 12.56 10.47 -9.65
CA PHE A 160 13.16 9.68 -10.74
C PHE A 160 12.83 10.19 -12.16
N ALA A 161 12.38 11.44 -12.31
CA ALA A 161 12.07 12.05 -13.61
C ALA A 161 13.24 12.02 -14.60
N GLN A 162 14.48 12.09 -14.09
CA GLN A 162 15.69 12.11 -14.91
C GLN A 162 16.03 10.74 -15.50
N ASP A 163 15.82 9.66 -14.74
CA ASP A 163 16.03 8.27 -15.22
C ASP A 163 15.14 7.94 -16.42
N ARG A 164 13.90 8.46 -16.44
CA ARG A 164 13.00 8.30 -17.59
C ARG A 164 13.55 8.94 -18.87
N ARG A 165 14.26 10.05 -18.78
CA ARG A 165 14.83 10.74 -19.95
C ARG A 165 16.02 9.96 -20.52
N GLN A 166 16.90 9.42 -19.66
CA GLN A 166 18.05 8.63 -20.08
C GLN A 166 17.66 7.28 -20.71
N PHE A 167 16.64 6.60 -20.19
CA PHE A 167 16.16 5.35 -20.80
C PHE A 167 15.55 5.58 -22.20
N ASN A 168 14.94 6.74 -22.43
CA ASN A 168 14.36 7.10 -23.74
C ASN A 168 15.43 7.52 -24.76
N SER A 169 16.55 8.12 -24.34
CA SER A 169 17.64 8.50 -25.24
C SER A 169 18.51 7.32 -25.68
N ASN A 170 18.62 6.26 -24.86
CA ASN A 170 19.48 5.11 -25.14
C ASN A 170 18.80 4.03 -26.00
N ARG A 171 17.60 4.28 -26.55
CA ARG A 171 17.02 3.35 -27.52
C ARG A 171 17.61 3.62 -28.91
N PRO A 172 18.17 2.60 -29.59
CA PRO A 172 18.42 2.73 -31.01
C PRO A 172 17.08 3.01 -31.67
N VAL A 173 17.00 4.16 -32.34
CA VAL A 173 15.89 4.49 -33.23
C VAL A 173 15.84 3.35 -34.26
N LEU A 174 14.91 2.42 -34.10
CA LEU A 174 14.57 1.47 -35.14
C LEU A 174 14.10 2.30 -36.32
N LYS A 175 15.03 2.65 -37.21
CA LYS A 175 14.75 3.18 -38.53
C LYS A 175 13.83 2.16 -39.17
N LYS A 176 12.55 2.51 -39.27
CA LYS A 176 11.62 1.81 -40.17
C LYS A 176 12.26 1.91 -41.57
N LYS A 177 12.69 0.76 -42.10
CA LYS A 177 12.89 0.57 -43.53
C LYS A 177 11.53 0.34 -44.16
#